data_AF-A0A943SIG2-F1
#
_entry.id   AF-A0A943SIG2-F1
#
_cell.length_a   1.000
_cell.length_b   1.000
_cell.length_c   1.000
_cell.angle_alpha   90.00
_cell.angle_beta   90.00
_cell.angle_gamma   90.00
#
_symmetry.space_group_name_H-M   'P 1'
#
loop_
_entity.id
_entity.type
_entity.pdbx_description
1 polymer ?
#
loop_
_entity_poly.entity_id
_entity_poly.type
_entity_poly.pdbx_seq_one_letter_code
_entity_poly.pdbx_strand_id
1 'polypeptide(L)'
;MTDHNIVRMVHAIEERISGGGAADINSGGGVQASVDGTFLADVISVKPLSIQLQGQTVSAGIYINLALTVAASDGGDEILKPFETPFEPAAAYEFLKEFHEKYVIKKGDTVVVVMTGSGFYIAGRAVAG
;
A
#
# COMPACT_ATOMS: atom_id res chain seq x y z
N MET A 1 19.92 31.89 35.66
CA MET A 1 18.96 31.13 36.48
C MET A 1 18.38 30.07 35.55
N THR A 2 18.99 28.88 35.52
CA THR A 2 18.63 27.84 34.54
C THR A 2 17.32 27.20 34.98
N ASP A 3 16.30 27.27 34.12
CA ASP A 3 14.96 26.76 34.38
C ASP A 3 14.98 25.30 34.81
N HIS A 4 14.89 25.07 36.13
CA HIS A 4 14.77 23.74 36.74
C HIS A 4 13.55 22.96 36.21
N ASN A 5 12.59 23.65 35.59
CA ASN A 5 11.41 23.06 34.96
C ASN A 5 11.74 22.35 33.65
N ILE A 6 12.65 22.89 32.82
CA ILE A 6 13.00 22.27 31.53
C ILE A 6 13.83 21.00 31.77
N VAL A 7 14.77 21.04 32.73
CA VAL A 7 15.62 19.90 33.07
C VAL A 7 14.79 18.74 33.64
N ARG A 8 13.80 19.02 34.50
CA ARG A 8 12.87 17.98 34.99
C ARG A 8 12.00 17.39 33.89
N MET A 9 11.58 18.21 32.92
CA MET A 9 10.73 17.74 31.82
C MET A 9 11.51 16.86 30.84
N VAL A 10 12.76 17.22 30.54
CA VAL A 10 13.66 16.41 29.70
C VAL A 10 13.97 15.07 30.37
N HIS A 11 14.29 15.08 31.67
CA HIS A 11 14.58 13.84 32.39
C HIS A 11 13.36 12.89 32.44
N ALA A 12 12.15 13.43 32.63
CA ALA A 12 10.92 12.65 32.61
C ALA A 12 10.57 12.09 31.22
N ILE A 13 11.03 12.74 30.13
CA ILE A 13 10.87 12.23 28.77
C ILE A 13 11.89 11.12 28.49
N GLU A 14 13.14 11.30 28.92
CA GLU A 14 14.20 10.30 28.79
C GLU A 14 13.84 9.01 29.54
N GLU A 15 13.33 9.09 30.77
CA GLU A 15 12.88 7.93 31.54
C GLU A 15 11.72 7.18 30.88
N ARG A 16 10.80 7.89 30.21
CA ARG A 16 9.68 7.28 29.47
C ARG A 16 10.12 6.56 28.21
N ILE A 17 11.21 7.01 27.57
CA ILE A 17 11.75 6.41 26.36
C ILE A 17 12.68 5.23 26.71
N SER A 18 13.43 5.32 27.80
CA SER A 18 14.38 4.28 28.22
C SER A 18 13.75 3.14 29.04
N GLY A 19 12.56 3.32 29.61
CA GLY A 19 11.90 2.41 30.55
C GLY A 19 11.04 1.30 29.94
N GLY A 20 11.43 0.73 28.79
CA GLY A 20 10.74 -0.41 28.18
C GLY A 20 10.83 -1.69 29.03
N GLY A 21 9.94 -1.84 30.01
CA GLY A 21 9.86 -3.02 30.88
C GLY A 21 8.42 -3.31 31.32
N ALA A 22 7.76 -4.18 30.57
CA ALA A 22 6.57 -4.99 30.88
C ALA A 22 5.62 -4.55 32.01
N ALA A 23 4.46 -4.01 31.64
CA ALA A 23 3.20 -4.21 32.37
C ALA A 23 2.00 -4.00 31.43
N ASP A 24 1.07 -4.96 31.44
CA ASP A 24 -0.14 -5.03 30.63
C ASP A 24 -1.00 -3.76 30.69
N ILE A 25 -1.41 -3.25 29.53
CA ILE A 25 -2.54 -2.32 29.41
C ILE A 25 -3.43 -2.78 28.26
N ASN A 26 -4.44 -3.57 28.62
CA ASN A 26 -5.57 -3.85 27.76
C ASN A 26 -6.51 -2.64 27.80
N SER A 27 -6.29 -1.65 26.94
CA SER A 27 -7.23 -0.57 26.63
C SER A 27 -6.80 0.16 25.36
N GLY A 28 -7.52 -0.09 24.27
CA GLY A 28 -7.68 0.82 23.14
C GLY A 28 -6.44 1.09 22.30
N GLY A 29 -6.06 0.11 21.47
CA GLY A 29 -5.40 0.33 20.18
C GLY A 29 -4.21 1.28 20.22
N GLY A 30 -3.13 0.84 20.88
CA GLY A 30 -1.85 1.53 20.87
C GLY A 30 -1.44 1.92 19.46
N VAL A 31 -0.95 3.16 19.33
CA VAL A 31 -0.32 3.68 18.13
C VAL A 31 0.77 2.68 17.72
N GLN A 32 0.43 1.86 16.73
CA GLN A 32 1.35 0.91 16.12
C GLN A 32 2.51 1.76 15.60
N ALA A 33 3.71 1.54 16.15
CA ALA A 33 4.93 2.17 15.68
C ALA A 33 4.89 2.14 14.14
N SER A 34 4.98 3.30 13.49
CA SER A 34 4.83 3.42 12.04
C SER A 34 5.81 2.45 11.38
N VAL A 35 5.31 1.34 10.86
CA VAL A 35 6.17 0.38 10.17
C VAL A 35 6.32 0.87 8.75
N ASP A 36 7.06 1.97 8.59
CA ASP A 36 7.49 2.40 7.27
C ASP A 36 8.28 1.23 6.65
N GLY A 37 7.89 0.83 5.44
CA GLY A 37 8.43 -0.41 4.88
C GLY A 37 7.81 -0.80 3.56
N THR A 38 8.40 -1.82 2.93
CA THR A 38 7.88 -2.41 1.69
C THR A 38 7.36 -3.81 1.99
N PHE A 39 6.15 -4.10 1.52
CA PHE A 39 5.43 -5.34 1.80
C PHE A 39 4.80 -5.91 0.53
N LEU A 40 4.44 -7.20 0.59
CA LEU A 40 3.53 -7.80 -0.37
C LEU A 40 2.10 -7.76 0.21
N ALA A 41 1.13 -7.49 -0.65
CA ALA A 41 -0.29 -7.54 -0.33
C ALA A 41 -1.08 -8.16 -1.47
N ASP A 42 -2.19 -8.79 -1.15
CA ASP A 42 -3.09 -9.36 -2.16
C ASP A 42 -4.22 -8.38 -2.48
N VAL A 43 -4.55 -8.22 -3.76
CA VAL A 43 -5.67 -7.38 -4.19
C VAL A 43 -6.98 -8.12 -3.91
N ILE A 44 -7.85 -7.50 -3.10
CA ILE A 44 -9.14 -8.08 -2.71
C ILE A 44 -10.28 -7.59 -3.60
N SER A 45 -10.25 -6.31 -3.98
CA SER A 45 -11.12 -5.73 -4.99
C SER A 45 -10.45 -4.51 -5.61
N VAL A 46 -10.82 -4.19 -6.86
CA VAL A 46 -10.39 -2.96 -7.57
C VAL A 46 -11.50 -1.90 -7.66
N LYS A 47 -12.74 -2.24 -7.27
CA LYS A 47 -13.91 -1.35 -7.32
C LYS A 47 -14.84 -1.55 -6.10
N PRO A 48 -14.64 -0.85 -4.97
CA PRO A 48 -13.51 0.05 -4.67
C PRO A 48 -12.23 -0.71 -4.36
N LEU A 49 -11.07 -0.05 -4.55
CA LEU A 49 -9.77 -0.66 -4.30
C LEU A 49 -9.59 -1.05 -2.84
N SER A 50 -9.27 -2.33 -2.60
CA SER A 50 -8.90 -2.86 -1.29
C SER A 50 -7.84 -3.95 -1.43
N ILE A 51 -6.96 -4.03 -0.44
CA ILE A 51 -5.86 -5.00 -0.38
C ILE A 51 -5.90 -5.73 0.96
N GLN A 52 -5.32 -6.93 1.00
CA GLN A 52 -5.06 -7.65 2.23
C GLN A 52 -3.56 -7.61 2.51
N LEU A 53 -3.20 -6.96 3.62
CA LEU A 53 -1.83 -6.84 4.10
C LEU A 53 -1.75 -7.56 5.45
N GLN A 54 -0.90 -8.59 5.55
CA GLN A 54 -0.70 -9.36 6.79
C GLN A 54 -2.01 -9.86 7.43
N GLY A 55 -2.97 -10.30 6.59
CA GLY A 55 -4.27 -10.80 7.03
C GLY A 55 -5.31 -9.73 7.39
N GLN A 56 -4.96 -8.44 7.30
CA GLN A 56 -5.88 -7.31 7.51
C GLN A 56 -6.30 -6.69 6.19
N THR A 57 -7.59 -6.42 6.04
CA THR A 57 -8.11 -5.69 4.87
C THR A 57 -7.90 -4.19 5.03
N VAL A 58 -7.21 -3.59 4.08
CA VAL A 58 -7.05 -2.14 3.94
C VAL A 58 -7.96 -1.68 2.80
N SER A 59 -8.82 -0.70 3.07
CA SER A 59 -9.76 -0.14 2.09
C SER A 59 -9.71 1.39 2.01
N ALA A 60 -8.79 2.02 2.73
CA ALA A 60 -8.63 3.47 2.80
C ALA A 60 -7.15 3.85 2.86
N GLY A 61 -6.81 5.08 2.45
CA GLY A 61 -5.42 5.54 2.41
C GLY A 61 -4.56 4.82 1.37
N ILE A 62 -5.19 4.21 0.35
CA ILE A 62 -4.50 3.52 -0.73
C ILE A 62 -4.24 4.50 -1.88
N TYR A 63 -2.99 4.58 -2.29
CA TYR A 63 -2.53 5.38 -3.42
C TYR A 63 -1.94 4.45 -4.48
N ILE A 64 -2.32 4.65 -5.73
CA ILE A 64 -1.89 3.82 -6.85
C ILE A 64 -1.74 4.68 -8.11
N ASN A 65 -0.81 4.31 -8.98
CA ASN A 65 -0.78 4.85 -10.33
C ASN A 65 -2.03 4.36 -11.10
N LEU A 66 -2.87 5.30 -11.55
CA LEU A 66 -4.12 4.99 -12.25
C LEU A 66 -3.92 4.14 -13.52
N ALA A 67 -2.73 4.14 -14.12
CA ALA A 67 -2.38 3.25 -15.22
C ALA A 67 -2.57 1.76 -14.89
N LEU A 68 -2.41 1.37 -13.61
CA LEU A 68 -2.60 0.00 -13.13
C LEU A 68 -4.08 -0.37 -12.94
N THR A 69 -4.99 0.60 -13.01
CA THR A 69 -6.43 0.42 -12.78
C THR A 69 -7.29 0.74 -14.00
N VAL A 70 -6.69 1.12 -15.13
CA VAL A 70 -7.42 1.37 -16.37
C VAL A 70 -8.12 0.08 -16.80
N ALA A 71 -9.44 0.14 -16.98
CA ALA A 71 -10.27 -1.02 -17.30
C ALA A 71 -10.10 -2.22 -16.34
N ALA A 72 -9.67 -1.98 -15.10
CA ALA A 72 -9.57 -3.03 -14.10
C ALA A 72 -10.96 -3.51 -13.67
N SER A 73 -11.13 -4.82 -13.58
CA SER A 73 -12.28 -5.47 -12.96
C SER A 73 -11.78 -6.59 -12.05
N ASP A 74 -12.56 -6.95 -11.03
CA ASP A 74 -12.18 -8.07 -10.15
C ASP A 74 -12.02 -9.38 -10.95
N GLY A 75 -12.81 -9.55 -12.02
CA GLY A 75 -12.71 -10.69 -12.93
C GLY A 75 -11.57 -10.61 -13.96
N GLY A 76 -10.98 -9.43 -14.17
CA GLY A 76 -9.98 -9.18 -15.21
C GLY A 76 -10.50 -9.21 -16.65
N ASP A 77 -11.80 -9.47 -16.84
CA ASP A 77 -12.49 -9.56 -18.14
C ASP A 77 -12.51 -8.24 -18.92
N GLU A 78 -12.31 -7.12 -18.22
CA GLU A 78 -12.31 -5.79 -18.83
C GLU A 78 -10.93 -5.31 -19.31
N ILE A 79 -9.85 -5.98 -18.90
CA ILE A 79 -8.46 -5.52 -19.10
C ILE A 79 -8.16 -5.26 -20.58
N LEU A 80 -8.59 -6.14 -21.48
CA LEU A 80 -8.27 -6.01 -22.91
C LEU A 80 -9.28 -5.19 -23.71
N LYS A 81 -10.39 -4.72 -23.11
CA LYS A 81 -11.41 -3.91 -23.82
C LYS A 81 -10.84 -2.68 -24.52
N PRO A 82 -9.88 -1.91 -23.95
CA PRO A 82 -9.29 -0.76 -24.63
C PRO A 82 -8.53 -1.11 -25.92
N PHE A 83 -8.20 -2.39 -26.15
CA PHE A 83 -7.38 -2.86 -27.27
C PHE A 83 -8.17 -3.65 -28.32
N GLU A 84 -9.51 -3.62 -28.28
CA GLU A 84 -10.39 -4.24 -29.28
C GLU A 84 -10.14 -3.69 -30.69
N THR A 85 -9.76 -2.41 -30.80
CA THR A 85 -9.44 -1.75 -32.07
C THR A 85 -7.94 -1.43 -32.13
N PRO A 86 -7.18 -2.01 -33.07
CA PRO A 86 -5.76 -1.69 -33.28
C PRO A 86 -5.53 -0.24 -33.71
N PHE A 87 -4.34 0.30 -33.41
CA PHE A 87 -3.91 1.63 -33.86
C PHE A 87 -2.45 1.65 -34.30
N GLU A 88 -2.10 2.67 -35.09
CA GLU A 88 -0.73 2.89 -35.56
C GLU A 88 0.04 3.85 -34.64
N PRO A 89 1.35 3.64 -34.41
CA PRO A 89 2.17 2.57 -34.99
C PRO A 89 1.91 1.22 -34.32
N ALA A 90 1.87 0.14 -35.10
CA ALA A 90 1.61 -1.22 -34.62
C ALA A 90 2.49 -1.64 -33.42
N ALA A 91 3.77 -1.25 -33.41
CA ALA A 91 4.68 -1.54 -32.30
C ALA A 91 4.23 -0.92 -30.96
N ALA A 92 3.61 0.27 -30.99
CA ALA A 92 3.09 0.90 -29.78
C ALA A 92 1.79 0.23 -29.30
N TYR A 93 0.93 -0.18 -30.24
CA TYR A 93 -0.27 -0.96 -29.90
C TYR A 93 0.09 -2.27 -29.20
N GLU A 94 1.00 -3.06 -29.78
CA GLU A 94 1.42 -4.34 -29.21
C GLU A 94 2.09 -4.16 -27.83
N PHE A 95 2.99 -3.18 -27.69
CA PHE A 95 3.62 -2.88 -26.41
C PHE A 95 2.60 -2.49 -25.33
N LEU A 96 1.67 -1.59 -25.67
CA LEU A 96 0.68 -1.12 -24.70
C LEU A 96 -0.31 -2.23 -24.33
N LYS A 97 -0.70 -3.08 -25.28
CA LYS A 97 -1.56 -4.23 -25.03
C LYS A 97 -0.88 -5.23 -24.08
N GLU A 98 0.36 -5.61 -24.36
CA GLU A 98 1.14 -6.52 -23.51
C GLU A 98 1.34 -5.92 -22.11
N PHE A 99 1.71 -4.63 -22.04
CA PHE A 99 1.85 -3.94 -20.77
C PHE A 99 0.53 -3.95 -19.97
N HIS A 100 -0.60 -3.66 -20.63
CA HIS A 100 -1.89 -3.62 -19.97
C HIS A 100 -2.30 -4.99 -19.41
N GLU A 101 -2.16 -6.04 -20.22
CA GLU A 101 -2.45 -7.41 -19.83
C GLU A 101 -1.60 -7.87 -18.63
N LYS A 102 -0.32 -7.48 -18.63
CA LYS A 102 0.63 -7.90 -17.60
C LYS A 102 0.53 -7.11 -16.30
N TYR A 103 0.25 -5.80 -16.35
CA TYR A 103 0.41 -4.92 -15.19
C TYR A 103 -0.90 -4.37 -14.62
N VAL A 104 -2.01 -4.32 -15.38
CA VAL A 104 -3.30 -3.95 -14.79
C VAL A 104 -3.69 -4.99 -13.73
N ILE A 105 -4.10 -4.49 -12.57
CA ILE A 105 -4.41 -5.32 -11.40
C ILE A 105 -5.85 -5.82 -11.45
N LYS A 106 -6.05 -7.04 -10.96
CA LYS A 106 -7.36 -7.65 -10.67
C LYS A 106 -7.32 -8.35 -9.32
N LYS A 107 -8.49 -8.79 -8.85
CA LYS A 107 -8.59 -9.55 -7.60
C LYS A 107 -7.70 -10.80 -7.65
N GLY A 108 -7.01 -11.05 -6.54
CA GLY A 108 -6.09 -12.18 -6.38
C GLY A 108 -4.68 -11.92 -6.93
N ASP A 109 -4.42 -10.79 -7.57
CA ASP A 109 -3.04 -10.40 -7.88
C ASP A 109 -2.30 -9.98 -6.60
N THR A 110 -1.00 -10.28 -6.54
CA THR A 110 -0.11 -9.77 -5.50
C THR A 110 0.52 -8.46 -5.96
N VAL A 111 0.61 -7.48 -5.06
CA VAL A 111 1.20 -6.16 -5.29
C VAL A 111 2.29 -5.84 -4.29
N VAL A 112 3.25 -5.01 -4.71
CA VAL A 112 4.26 -4.41 -3.82
C VAL A 112 3.68 -3.11 -3.26
N VAL A 113 3.64 -3.01 -1.93
CA VAL A 113 3.08 -1.87 -1.20
C VAL A 113 4.17 -1.23 -0.36
N VAL A 114 4.37 0.07 -0.54
CA VAL A 114 5.18 0.89 0.36
C VAL A 114 4.25 1.51 1.39
N MET A 115 4.47 1.22 2.66
CA MET A 115 3.76 1.85 3.77
C MET A 115 4.59 3.02 4.28
N THR A 116 3.97 4.18 4.45
CA THR A 116 4.58 5.37 5.05
C THR A 116 3.55 6.08 5.91
N GLY A 117 3.77 6.13 7.22
CA GLY A 117 2.76 6.58 8.18
C GLY A 117 1.48 5.75 8.08
N SER A 118 0.35 6.40 7.77
CA SER A 118 -0.95 5.74 7.53
C SER A 118 -1.28 5.50 6.05
N GLY A 119 -0.37 5.84 5.14
CA GLY A 119 -0.56 5.70 3.69
C GLY A 119 -0.01 4.39 3.14
N PHE A 120 -0.72 3.83 2.16
CA PHE A 120 -0.37 2.59 1.46
C PHE A 120 -0.20 2.87 -0.03
N TYR A 121 1.04 2.85 -0.51
CA TYR A 121 1.37 3.18 -1.90
C TYR A 121 1.65 1.90 -2.68
N ILE A 122 0.77 1.56 -3.62
CA ILE A 122 0.98 0.42 -4.52
C ILE A 122 2.00 0.84 -5.59
N ALA A 123 3.19 0.27 -5.50
CA ALA A 123 4.29 0.53 -6.43
C ALA A 123 4.13 -0.23 -7.75
N GLY A 124 3.51 -1.41 -7.72
CA GLY A 124 3.27 -2.23 -8.90
C GLY A 124 2.77 -3.64 -8.57
N ARG A 125 2.32 -4.33 -9.62
CA ARG A 125 1.96 -5.76 -9.56
C ARG A 125 3.23 -6.62 -9.50
N ALA A 126 3.26 -7.58 -8.58
CA ALA A 126 4.31 -8.60 -8.54
C ALA A 126 4.02 -9.63 -9.64
N VAL A 127 4.88 -9.68 -10.66
CA VAL A 127 4.77 -10.61 -11.78
C VAL A 127 5.94 -11.59 -11.74
N ALA A 128 5.66 -12.89 -11.88
CA ALA A 128 6.71 -13.89 -12.06
C ALA A 128 7.40 -13.66 -13.42
N GLY A 129 8.72 -13.76 -13.43
CA GLY A 129 9.57 -13.61 -14.63
C GLY A 129 9.62 -14.87 -15.47
#